data_AF-A3NVG4-F1
#
_entry.id   AF-A3NVG4-F1
#
_cell.length_a   1.000
_cell.length_b   1.000
_cell.length_c   1.000
_cell.angle_alpha   90.00
_cell.angle_beta   90.00
_cell.angle_gamma   90.00
#
_symmetry.space_group_name_H-M   'P 1'
#
loop_
_entity.id
_entity.type
_entity.pdbx_description
1 polymer ?
#
loop_
_entity_poly.entity_id
_entity_poly.type
_entity_poly.pdbx_seq_one_letter_code
_entity_poly.pdbx_strand_id
1 'polypeptide(L)' 'MRERSFGGACDKSRSVYDDGLSALAVPIVKADGALAGYINIVWIDRLFKISEMAARHLGDLQDAAARIAMKIGED' A
#
# COMPACT_ATOMS: atom_id res chain seq x y z
N MET A 1 4.45 3.90 -6.92
CA MET A 1 5.64 3.45 -6.19
C MET A 1 5.63 4.15 -4.84
N ARG A 2 5.72 3.42 -3.71
CA ARG A 2 5.69 4.02 -2.37
C ARG A 2 6.95 4.88 -2.17
N GLU A 3 6.80 6.04 -1.56
CA GLU A 3 7.92 6.96 -1.32
C GLU A 3 8.94 6.33 -0.36
N ARG A 4 10.25 6.48 -0.66
CA ARG A 4 11.33 5.84 0.13
C ARG A 4 11.38 6.31 1.59
N SER A 5 10.82 7.49 1.87
CA SER A 5 10.73 8.13 3.19
C SER A 5 9.58 7.60 4.04
N PHE A 6 8.69 6.76 3.50
CA PHE A 6 7.53 6.27 4.23
C PHE A 6 7.96 5.19 5.23
N GLY A 7 8.25 5.61 6.47
CA GLY A 7 8.77 4.77 7.55
C GLY A 7 8.88 5.56 8.86
N GLY A 8 7.75 6.01 9.40
CA GLY A 8 7.59 6.40 10.81
C GLY A 8 8.33 7.64 11.34
N ALA A 9 9.33 8.20 10.64
CA ALA A 9 10.08 9.35 11.12
C ALA A 9 10.56 10.25 9.97
N CYS A 10 10.25 11.54 10.03
CA CYS A 10 10.63 12.53 9.02
C CYS A 10 12.14 12.92 9.06
N ASP A 11 12.92 12.38 10.00
CA ASP A 11 14.27 12.85 10.33
C ASP A 11 15.38 11.79 10.18
N LYS A 12 15.08 10.51 9.91
CA LYS A 12 16.10 9.43 9.86
C LYS A 12 15.92 8.43 8.72
N SER A 13 17.05 7.88 8.26
CA SER A 13 17.08 6.82 7.24
C SER A 13 16.35 5.56 7.72
N ARG A 14 15.62 4.91 6.81
CA ARG A 14 14.89 3.65 7.04
C ARG A 14 15.77 2.55 7.67
N SER A 15 17.07 2.56 7.40
CA SER A 15 18.05 1.63 7.97
C SER A 15 18.21 1.69 9.49
N VAL A 16 17.72 2.75 10.15
CA VAL A 16 17.79 2.93 11.60
C VAL A 16 16.58 2.31 12.32
N TYR A 17 15.46 2.14 11.62
CA TYR A 17 14.21 1.56 12.12
C TYR A 17 13.64 0.55 11.11
N ASP A 18 14.51 -0.25 10.50
CA ASP A 18 14.08 -1.31 9.60
C ASP A 18 13.48 -2.43 10.46
N ASP A 19 12.15 -2.46 10.51
CA ASP A 19 11.37 -3.48 11.22
C ASP A 19 11.37 -4.83 10.48
N GLY A 20 12.08 -4.92 9.35
CA GLY A 20 12.14 -6.09 8.50
C GLY A 20 10.83 -6.32 7.74
N LEU A 21 9.99 -5.30 7.61
CA LEU A 21 8.74 -5.36 6.85
C LEU A 21 8.86 -4.59 5.54
N SER A 22 8.26 -5.17 4.50
CA SER A 22 8.01 -4.49 3.24
C SER A 22 6.51 -4.38 2.99
N ALA A 23 6.11 -3.41 2.17
CA ALA A 23 4.71 -3.13 1.94
C ALA A 23 4.39 -2.57 0.54
N LEU A 24 3.24 -2.96 0.01
CA LEU A 24 2.60 -2.41 -1.19
C LEU A 24 1.33 -1.68 -0.76
N ALA A 25 1.11 -0.49 -1.29
CA ALA A 25 -0.09 0.28 -1.02
C ALA A 25 -0.74 0.73 -2.33
N VAL A 26 -2.06 0.75 -2.35
CA VAL A 26 -2.88 1.29 -3.45
C VAL A 26 -3.88 2.30 -2.88
N PRO A 27 -4.19 3.37 -3.64
CA PRO A 27 -5.19 4.34 -3.22
C PRO A 27 -6.61 3.77 -3.38
N ILE A 28 -7.50 4.18 -2.49
CA ILE A 28 -8.95 4.06 -2.65
C ILE A 28 -9.43 5.39 -3.25
N VAL A 29 -9.79 5.38 -4.53
CA VAL A 29 -10.29 6.55 -5.25
C VAL A 29 -11.79 6.38 -5.48
N LYS A 30 -12.59 7.32 -4.97
CA LYS A 30 -14.04 7.34 -5.17
C LYS A 30 -14.40 7.65 -6.63
N ALA A 31 -15.66 7.41 -7.00
CA ALA A 31 -16.15 7.67 -8.36
C ALA A 31 -16.04 9.14 -8.79
N ASP A 32 -16.10 10.08 -7.84
CA ASP A 32 -15.90 11.53 -8.05
C ASP A 32 -14.42 11.92 -8.16
N GLY A 33 -13.50 10.95 -8.08
CA GLY A 33 -12.05 11.18 -8.09
C GLY A 33 -11.47 11.55 -6.73
N ALA A 34 -12.28 11.66 -5.67
CA ALA A 34 -11.79 11.98 -4.33
C ALA A 34 -11.00 10.80 -3.74
N LEU A 35 -9.85 11.11 -3.12
CA LEU A 35 -9.05 10.13 -2.40
C LEU A 35 -9.69 9.84 -1.04
N ALA A 36 -10.23 8.64 -0.86
CA ALA A 36 -10.81 8.21 0.42
C ALA A 36 -9.75 7.66 1.39
N GLY A 37 -8.63 7.16 0.87
CA GLY A 37 -7.55 6.60 1.68
C GLY A 37 -6.64 5.66 0.90
N TYR A 38 -5.96 4.78 1.62
CA TYR A 38 -5.08 3.76 1.06
C TYR A 38 -5.30 2.42 1.77
N ILE A 39 -5.13 1.33 1.05
CA ILE A 39 -4.98 -0.01 1.63
C ILE A 39 -3.62 -0.57 1.28
N ASN A 40 -3.08 -1.41 2.15
CA ASN A 40 -1.76 -2.01 1.97
C ASN A 40 -1.73 -3.49 2.32
N ILE A 41 -0.78 -4.18 1.68
CA ILE A 41 -0.31 -5.50 2.08
C ILE A 41 1.08 -5.30 2.67
N VAL A 42 1.33 -5.92 3.83
CA VAL A 42 2.61 -5.91 4.53
C VAL A 42 3.10 -7.34 4.65
N TRP A 43 4.40 -7.55 4.50
CA TRP A 43 5.04 -8.86 4.63
C TRP A 43 6.43 -8.73 5.23
N ILE A 44 6.99 -9.85 5.67
CA ILE A 44 8.39 -9.93 6.11
C ILE A 44 9.29 -9.79 4.88
N ASP A 45 10.11 -8.75 4.83
CA ASP A 45 10.91 -8.34 3.66
C ASP A 45 11.77 -9.47 3.10
N ARG A 46 12.28 -10.34 3.97
CA ARG A 46 13.14 -11.47 3.61
C ARG A 46 12.43 -12.62 2.89
N LEU A 47 11.09 -12.66 2.89
CA LEU A 47 10.34 -13.74 2.26
C LEU A 47 10.15 -13.54 0.75
N PHE A 48 9.89 -12.30 0.32
CA PHE A 48 9.54 -11.99 -1.06
C PHE A 48 10.05 -10.62 -1.47
N LYS A 49 10.55 -10.52 -2.70
CA LYS A 49 10.91 -9.23 -3.29
C LYS A 49 9.65 -8.42 -3.60
N ILE A 50 9.76 -7.09 -3.57
CA ILE A 50 8.65 -6.19 -3.93
C ILE A 50 8.06 -6.51 -5.31
N SER A 51 8.90 -6.81 -6.31
CA SER A 51 8.44 -7.17 -7.67
C SER A 51 7.64 -8.46 -7.69
N GLU A 52 7.99 -9.44 -6.86
CA GLU A 52 7.28 -10.71 -6.73
C GLU A 52 5.93 -10.52 -6.05
N MET A 53 5.89 -9.75 -4.96
CA MET A 53 4.64 -9.39 -4.29
C MET A 53 3.71 -8.59 -5.19
N ALA A 54 4.26 -7.67 -5.99
CA ALA A 54 3.47 -6.88 -6.94
C ALA A 54 2.90 -7.77 -8.05
N ALA A 55 3.70 -8.66 -8.63
CA ALA A 55 3.24 -9.57 -9.66
C ALA A 55 2.13 -10.51 -9.17
N ARG A 56 2.15 -10.89 -7.89
CA ARG A 56 1.17 -11.81 -7.29
C ARG A 56 -0.11 -11.15 -6.81
N HIS A 57 0.00 -9.96 -6.21
CA HIS A 57 -1.09 -9.40 -5.39
C HIS A 57 -1.52 -7.99 -5.77
N LEU A 58 -0.83 -7.31 -6.69
CA LEU A 58 -1.18 -5.94 -7.02
C LEU A 58 -2.59 -5.82 -7.63
N GLY A 59 -2.95 -6.76 -8.52
CA GLY A 59 -4.29 -6.80 -9.13
C GLY A 59 -5.38 -7.00 -8.08
N ASP A 60 -5.24 -8.02 -7.23
CA ASP A 60 -6.20 -8.29 -6.14
C ASP A 60 -6.33 -7.08 -5.19
N LEU A 61 -5.22 -6.41 -4.90
CA LEU A 61 -5.20 -5.24 -4.03
C LEU A 61 -5.92 -4.04 -4.68
N GLN A 62 -5.77 -3.85 -5.99
CA GLN A 62 -6.52 -2.84 -6.75
C GLN A 62 -8.01 -3.15 -6.80
N ASP A 63 -8.39 -4.41 -7.03
CA ASP A 63 -9.78 -4.85 -7.02
C ASP A 63 -10.43 -4.67 -5.65
N ALA A 64 -9.70 -4.97 -4.58
CA ALA A 64 -10.15 -4.70 -3.21
C ALA A 64 -10.37 -3.20 -2.96
N ALA A 65 -9.45 -2.33 -3.42
CA ALA A 65 -9.59 -0.88 -3.29
C ALA A 65 -10.80 -0.35 -4.07
N ALA A 66 -11.05 -0.86 -5.29
CA ALA A 66 -12.21 -0.50 -6.09
C ALA A 66 -13.52 -0.92 -5.40
N ARG A 67 -13.57 -2.11 -4.80
CA ARG A 67 -14.74 -2.57 -4.02
C ARG A 67 -15.02 -1.69 -2.81
N ILE A 68 -13.98 -1.28 -2.09
CA ILE A 68 -14.11 -0.36 -0.96
C ILE A 68 -14.59 1.02 -1.45
N ALA A 69 -14.03 1.53 -2.55
CA ALA A 69 -14.45 2.80 -3.13
C ALA A 69 -15.93 2.81 -3.53
N MET A 70 -16.42 1.72 -4.14
CA MET A 70 -17.84 1.55 -4.45
C MET A 70 -18.68 1.60 -3.19
N LYS A 71 -18.26 0.88 -2.13
CA LYS A 71 -19.02 0.83 -0.89
C LYS A 71 -19.10 2.18 -0.15
N ILE A 72 -18.01 2.95 -0.18
CA ILE A 72 -17.96 4.30 0.42
C ILE A 72 -18.83 5.30 -0.36
N GLY A 73 -19.06 5.08 -1.65
CA GLY A 73 -19.91 5.96 -2.48
C GLY A 73 -21.40 5.65 -2.41
N GLU A 74 -21.81 4.57 -1.73
CA GLU A 74 -23.22 4.19 -1.52
C GLU A 74 -23.83 4.86 -0.25
N ASP A 75 -23.01 5.49 0.59
CA ASP A 75 -23.39 6.23 1.81
C ASP A 75 -23.58 7.74 1.54
#